data_AF-A0A975P135-F1
#
_entry.id   AF-A0A975P135-F1
#
_cell.length_a   1.000
_cell.length_b   1.000
_cell.length_c   1.000
_cell.angle_alpha   90.00
_cell.angle_beta   90.00
_cell.angle_gamma   90.00
#
_symmetry.space_group_name_H-M   'P 1'
#
loop_
_entity.id
_entity.type
_entity.pdbx_description
1 polymer ?
#
loop_
_entity_poly.entity_id
_entity_poly.type
_entity_poly.pdbx_seq_one_letter_code
_entity_poly.pdbx_strand_id
1 'polypeptide(L)'
;MLSRRRLLWIGGGVVAGLSLFPKGARSHGRAASHAGSPKLQKFVDPLPRLDRALKPSGIHEGSPLYEIAMRAVRQRLHRDLPPTPLWAYAGQFPGPTLDVRTGQRIFVRWVNEIPDGDFLIPQAFDAHLHGTHHGEPPAKTVVHLHGAVVAPDSDGRPDAWFTSGFGQRGAEWTREIYEYPNQQDACLLWYHDHAIGQTRLNVYAGLAGAYLIRDDHEDALGLPGGDHEVLLMIQDRSFAADGSLTYPIAESAGSADRPGPWVPEFFGDTILVNGKVWPHLEVEPRKYRLRILNGSNARFYQLRLADGRSFLQIGTDQGLLPSPVEVRRLLLAPAERADVIVDFRGARGSIRLLNDAPTPYPNGEAPDRRTTANVMEFRVGRRLARPDTARIPDKLRAVAPLPEREAKVRYMAFSEYKNVKGEPTVVLLNGRKWDAPVTIQCKAGDTEVWHLINPTEDTHPIHLHLVRFQVLDRQKFDSDDYLKAWNAEIPGEGPDPISAEPYLRGSRIPPPPQERGWKDTVRVDPGEVIRIIARFDGVPGKYPWHCHVLEHEDNEMMLQFELIP
;
A
#
# COMPACT_ATOMS: atom_id res chain seq x y z
N MET A 1 17.79 -3.21 40.44
CA MET A 1 16.63 -4.03 40.89
C MET A 1 15.67 -4.11 39.73
N LEU A 2 15.49 -5.30 39.15
CA LEU A 2 14.52 -5.52 38.07
C LEU A 2 13.10 -5.41 38.67
N SER A 3 12.23 -4.60 38.07
CA SER A 3 10.85 -4.45 38.54
C SER A 3 10.08 -5.76 38.34
N ARG A 4 9.10 -6.06 39.21
CA ARG A 4 8.26 -7.27 39.12
C ARG A 4 7.57 -7.44 37.75
N ARG A 5 7.39 -6.36 36.97
CA ARG A 5 6.84 -6.38 35.60
C ARG A 5 7.82 -6.95 34.56
N ARG A 6 9.13 -6.69 34.69
CA ARG A 6 10.16 -7.29 33.81
C ARG A 6 10.27 -8.81 33.99
N LEU A 7 10.00 -9.34 35.19
CA LEU A 7 10.04 -10.78 35.46
C LEU A 7 8.87 -11.55 34.82
N LEU A 8 7.69 -10.91 34.70
CA LEU A 8 6.51 -11.52 34.07
C LEU A 8 6.68 -11.69 32.56
N TRP A 9 7.35 -10.74 31.90
CA TRP A 9 7.68 -10.86 30.46
C TRP A 9 8.81 -11.85 30.17
N ILE A 10 9.85 -11.90 31.03
CA ILE A 10 10.89 -12.92 30.96
C ILE A 10 10.31 -14.33 31.23
N GLY A 11 9.28 -14.44 32.07
CA GLY A 11 8.55 -15.69 32.31
C GLY A 11 7.60 -16.11 31.18
N GLY A 12 7.27 -15.21 30.25
CA GLY A 12 6.33 -15.42 29.14
C GLY A 12 6.96 -15.78 27.79
N GLY A 13 8.29 -15.94 27.70
CA GLY A 13 8.95 -16.40 26.47
C GLY A 13 9.13 -15.34 25.37
N VAL A 14 9.11 -14.04 25.71
CA VAL A 14 9.52 -12.96 24.78
C VAL A 14 10.98 -12.60 25.06
N VAL A 15 11.83 -12.76 24.05
CA VAL A 15 13.22 -12.27 24.08
C VAL A 15 13.25 -10.98 23.26
N ALA A 16 13.41 -9.84 23.93
CA ALA A 16 13.84 -8.63 23.25
C ALA A 16 15.21 -8.93 22.63
N GLY A 17 15.33 -8.83 21.31
CA GLY A 17 16.53 -9.17 20.56
C GLY A 17 17.70 -8.23 20.86
N LEU A 18 18.39 -8.46 21.97
CA LEU A 18 19.82 -8.17 22.13
C LEU A 18 20.58 -9.49 21.92
N SER A 19 20.36 -10.12 20.77
CA SER A 19 21.07 -11.34 20.44
C SER A 19 22.29 -11.00 19.60
N LEU A 20 23.44 -10.90 20.28
CA LEU A 20 24.76 -11.07 19.66
C LEU A 20 24.84 -12.50 19.09
N PHE A 21 24.17 -12.77 17.98
CA PHE A 21 24.40 -13.99 17.22
C PHE A 21 25.61 -13.76 16.29
N PRO A 22 26.55 -14.70 16.23
CA PRO A 22 27.65 -14.61 15.27
C PRO A 22 27.07 -14.57 13.86
N LYS A 23 27.59 -13.66 13.02
CA LYS A 23 27.28 -13.54 11.59
C LYS A 23 27.33 -14.93 10.94
N GLY A 24 26.18 -15.58 10.71
CA GLY A 24 26.22 -16.94 10.18
C GLY A 24 24.94 -17.76 10.11
N ALA A 25 23.78 -17.28 10.58
CA ALA A 25 22.51 -17.97 10.34
C ALA A 25 21.37 -16.94 10.25
N ARG A 26 21.04 -16.53 9.03
CA ARG A 26 19.85 -15.72 8.74
C ARG A 26 18.66 -16.67 8.65
N SER A 27 17.81 -16.70 9.68
CA SER A 27 16.50 -17.32 9.59
C SER A 27 15.53 -16.26 9.11
N HIS A 28 15.38 -16.12 7.79
CA HIS A 28 14.14 -15.55 7.26
C HIS A 28 13.04 -16.46 7.78
N GLY A 29 12.04 -15.90 8.47
CA GLY A 29 10.85 -16.66 8.85
C GLY A 29 10.38 -17.41 7.60
N ARG A 30 10.40 -18.74 7.63
CA ARG A 30 9.88 -19.53 6.50
C ARG A 30 8.47 -19.03 6.25
N ALA A 31 8.20 -18.54 5.04
CA ALA A 31 6.85 -18.21 4.63
C ALA A 31 5.95 -19.42 4.98
N ALA A 32 4.89 -19.17 5.76
CA ALA A 32 4.00 -20.23 6.21
C ALA A 32 3.51 -21.03 4.99
N SER A 33 3.73 -22.35 5.00
CA SER A 33 3.44 -23.16 3.83
C SER A 33 1.93 -23.35 3.68
N HIS A 34 1.35 -22.81 2.61
CA HIS A 34 0.00 -23.14 2.16
C HIS A 34 0.07 -23.98 0.88
N ALA A 35 -0.96 -24.79 0.61
CA ALA A 35 -1.06 -25.52 -0.65
C ALA A 35 -0.94 -24.53 -1.83
N GLY A 36 -0.11 -24.87 -2.81
CA GLY A 36 0.06 -24.03 -4.00
C GLY A 36 -1.22 -23.98 -4.85
N SER A 37 -1.43 -22.86 -5.52
CA SER A 37 -2.52 -22.68 -6.47
C SER A 37 -2.53 -23.76 -7.54
N PRO A 38 -3.71 -24.08 -8.11
CA PRO A 38 -3.79 -24.92 -9.31
C PRO A 38 -2.86 -24.41 -10.42
N LYS A 39 -2.38 -25.31 -11.28
CA LYS A 39 -1.61 -24.89 -12.45
C LYS A 39 -2.52 -24.16 -13.44
N LEU A 40 -2.32 -22.85 -13.60
CA LEU A 40 -3.09 -22.01 -14.52
C LEU A 40 -2.26 -21.62 -15.75
N GLN A 41 -2.90 -21.61 -16.92
CA GLN A 41 -2.26 -21.21 -18.17
C GLN A 41 -2.11 -19.69 -18.25
N LYS A 42 -0.88 -19.17 -18.22
CA LYS A 42 -0.61 -17.74 -18.36
C LYS A 42 -1.15 -17.13 -19.67
N PHE A 43 -1.55 -15.86 -19.59
CA PHE A 43 -1.86 -14.99 -20.72
C PHE A 43 -3.05 -15.43 -21.59
N VAL A 44 -4.01 -16.14 -21.01
CA VAL A 44 -5.21 -16.62 -21.75
C VAL A 44 -6.43 -15.72 -21.62
N ASP A 45 -6.53 -14.94 -20.55
CA ASP A 45 -7.62 -13.98 -20.33
C ASP A 45 -7.19 -12.56 -20.77
N PRO A 46 -8.07 -11.79 -21.44
CA PRO A 46 -7.81 -10.39 -21.72
C PRO A 46 -7.82 -9.56 -20.42
N LEU A 47 -7.01 -8.50 -20.38
CA LEU A 47 -6.97 -7.54 -19.28
C LEU A 47 -8.31 -6.81 -19.17
N PRO A 48 -9.00 -6.87 -18.01
CA PRO A 48 -10.18 -6.05 -17.79
C PRO A 48 -9.84 -4.55 -17.84
N ARG A 49 -10.68 -3.78 -18.53
CA ARG A 49 -10.51 -2.34 -18.68
C ARG A 49 -11.22 -1.64 -17.53
N LEU A 50 -10.46 -0.88 -16.75
CA LEU A 50 -10.96 -0.04 -15.65
C LEU A 50 -11.18 1.42 -16.09
N ASP A 51 -11.31 1.66 -17.39
CA ASP A 51 -11.45 3.00 -17.99
C ASP A 51 -12.89 3.54 -17.99
N ARG A 52 -13.88 2.69 -17.65
CA ARG A 52 -15.26 3.11 -17.48
C ARG A 52 -15.46 3.68 -16.08
N ALA A 53 -15.46 5.02 -16.01
CA ALA A 53 -15.79 5.74 -14.80
C ALA A 53 -17.20 5.39 -14.31
N LEU A 54 -17.34 5.20 -12.99
CA LEU A 54 -18.63 5.10 -12.33
C LEU A 54 -19.41 6.39 -12.57
N LYS A 55 -20.71 6.27 -12.84
CA LYS A 55 -21.60 7.43 -12.93
C LYS A 55 -22.19 7.73 -11.54
N PRO A 56 -22.42 9.01 -11.21
CA PRO A 56 -23.06 9.36 -9.94
C PRO A 56 -24.47 8.77 -9.88
N SER A 57 -24.86 8.31 -8.71
CA SER A 57 -26.22 7.80 -8.42
C SER A 57 -27.21 8.94 -8.14
N GLY A 58 -26.72 10.14 -7.81
CA GLY A 58 -27.56 11.30 -7.55
C GLY A 58 -26.78 12.58 -7.30
N ILE A 59 -27.40 13.50 -6.57
CA ILE A 59 -26.83 14.78 -6.15
C ILE A 59 -26.99 14.90 -4.64
N HIS A 60 -25.95 15.36 -3.95
CA HIS A 60 -25.96 15.71 -2.54
C HIS A 60 -25.28 17.07 -2.38
N GLU A 61 -25.93 18.01 -1.67
CA GLU A 61 -25.44 19.40 -1.51
C GLU A 61 -24.97 20.05 -2.83
N GLY A 62 -25.75 19.88 -3.90
CA GLY A 62 -25.44 20.44 -5.22
C GLY A 62 -24.26 19.79 -5.96
N SER A 63 -23.64 18.75 -5.41
CA SER A 63 -22.50 18.03 -5.98
C SER A 63 -22.85 16.56 -6.30
N PRO A 64 -22.11 15.88 -7.19
CA PRO A 64 -22.35 14.46 -7.50
C PRO A 64 -22.28 13.57 -6.26
N LEU A 65 -23.29 12.73 -6.08
CA LEU A 65 -23.34 11.66 -5.08
C LEU A 65 -23.12 10.31 -5.76
N TYR A 66 -22.25 9.50 -5.17
CA TYR A 66 -22.07 8.09 -5.50
C TYR A 66 -22.52 7.24 -4.31
N GLU A 67 -23.28 6.18 -4.56
CA GLU A 67 -23.58 5.16 -3.57
C GLU A 67 -22.87 3.88 -4.01
N ILE A 68 -21.93 3.40 -3.18
CA ILE A 68 -21.07 2.27 -3.50
C ILE A 68 -21.22 1.22 -2.40
N ALA A 69 -21.89 0.13 -2.72
CA ALA A 69 -22.10 -0.99 -1.82
C ALA A 69 -20.95 -2.00 -1.87
N MET A 70 -20.47 -2.42 -0.71
CA MET A 70 -19.58 -3.57 -0.51
C MET A 70 -20.43 -4.83 -0.46
N ARG A 71 -20.16 -5.81 -1.33
CA ARG A 71 -20.97 -7.03 -1.51
C ARG A 71 -20.11 -8.27 -1.58
N ALA A 72 -20.62 -9.38 -1.05
CA ALA A 72 -20.12 -10.70 -1.39
C ALA A 72 -20.55 -11.05 -2.83
N VAL A 73 -19.58 -11.41 -3.68
CA VAL A 73 -19.80 -11.77 -5.09
C VAL A 73 -19.00 -13.01 -5.47
N ARG A 74 -19.31 -13.59 -6.64
CA ARG A 74 -18.45 -14.60 -7.26
C ARG A 74 -17.97 -14.10 -8.62
N GLN A 75 -16.66 -13.98 -8.80
CA GLN A 75 -16.06 -13.52 -10.04
C GLN A 75 -15.03 -14.52 -10.56
N ARG A 76 -15.03 -14.78 -11.86
CA ARG A 76 -14.05 -15.66 -12.50
C ARG A 76 -12.73 -14.92 -12.76
N LEU A 77 -11.70 -15.18 -11.96
CA LEU A 77 -10.39 -14.51 -12.05
C LEU A 77 -9.42 -15.14 -13.05
N HIS A 78 -9.74 -16.33 -13.57
CA HIS A 78 -9.01 -16.99 -14.65
C HIS A 78 -9.93 -17.95 -15.39
N ARG A 79 -9.73 -18.15 -16.70
CA ARG A 79 -10.53 -19.07 -17.52
C ARG A 79 -10.65 -20.47 -16.91
N ASP A 80 -9.52 -20.99 -16.42
CA ASP A 80 -9.39 -22.35 -15.88
C ASP A 80 -9.67 -22.45 -14.36
N LEU A 81 -10.11 -21.36 -13.71
CA LEU A 81 -10.59 -21.38 -12.33
C LEU A 81 -12.12 -21.29 -12.27
N PRO A 82 -12.78 -21.98 -11.33
CA PRO A 82 -14.16 -21.67 -10.97
C PRO A 82 -14.31 -20.21 -10.50
N PRO A 83 -15.54 -19.63 -10.51
CA PRO A 83 -15.78 -18.31 -9.94
C PRO A 83 -15.37 -18.23 -8.46
N THR A 84 -14.40 -17.37 -8.17
CA THR A 84 -13.85 -17.08 -6.85
C THR A 84 -14.84 -16.25 -6.04
N PRO A 85 -15.21 -16.67 -4.82
CA PRO A 85 -15.94 -15.81 -3.90
C PRO A 85 -15.03 -14.66 -3.44
N LEU A 86 -15.56 -13.43 -3.44
CA LEU A 86 -14.85 -12.18 -3.17
C LEU A 86 -15.77 -11.21 -2.43
N TRP A 87 -15.16 -10.21 -1.79
CA TRP A 87 -15.84 -8.97 -1.45
C TRP A 87 -15.49 -7.90 -2.48
N ALA A 88 -16.48 -7.11 -2.86
CA ALA A 88 -16.35 -6.21 -4.00
C ALA A 88 -17.14 -4.91 -3.81
N TYR A 89 -16.52 -3.79 -4.17
CA TYR A 89 -17.20 -2.50 -4.30
C TYR A 89 -18.06 -2.48 -5.56
N ALA A 90 -19.32 -2.05 -5.42
CA ALA A 90 -20.34 -2.08 -6.48
C ALA A 90 -20.50 -3.45 -7.16
N GLY A 91 -20.17 -4.54 -6.44
CA GLY A 91 -20.26 -5.91 -6.94
C GLY A 91 -19.23 -6.31 -8.00
N GLN A 92 -18.13 -5.57 -8.15
CA GLN A 92 -17.04 -5.88 -9.08
C GLN A 92 -15.66 -5.85 -8.39
N PHE A 93 -14.75 -6.76 -8.77
CA PHE A 93 -13.35 -6.73 -8.36
C PHE A 93 -12.40 -6.55 -9.56
N PRO A 94 -11.50 -5.55 -9.56
CA PRO A 94 -11.47 -4.40 -8.65
C PRO A 94 -12.75 -3.57 -8.73
N GLY A 95 -12.97 -2.76 -7.69
CA GLY A 95 -14.05 -1.79 -7.65
C GLY A 95 -14.03 -0.82 -8.83
N PRO A 96 -15.17 -0.19 -9.16
CA PRO A 96 -15.26 0.72 -10.30
C PRO A 96 -14.33 1.93 -10.14
N THR A 97 -13.81 2.45 -11.24
CA THR A 97 -12.99 3.65 -11.21
C THR A 97 -13.85 4.88 -10.95
N LEU A 98 -13.48 5.72 -9.98
CA LEU A 98 -13.98 7.08 -9.87
C LEU A 98 -13.04 8.00 -10.66
N ASP A 99 -13.58 8.84 -11.53
CA ASP A 99 -12.82 9.73 -12.42
C ASP A 99 -13.37 11.14 -12.27
N VAL A 100 -12.60 12.01 -11.62
CA VAL A 100 -13.01 13.36 -11.23
C VAL A 100 -12.00 14.39 -11.70
N ARG A 101 -12.35 15.67 -11.63
CA ARG A 101 -11.42 16.77 -11.86
C ARG A 101 -10.97 17.43 -10.56
N THR A 102 -9.78 18.03 -10.56
CA THR A 102 -9.31 18.88 -9.47
C THR A 102 -10.38 19.93 -9.11
N GLY A 103 -10.70 20.05 -7.83
CA GLY A 103 -11.71 20.95 -7.28
C GLY A 103 -13.16 20.50 -7.48
N GLN A 104 -13.41 19.38 -8.17
CA GLN A 104 -14.75 18.81 -8.26
C GLN A 104 -15.11 18.15 -6.93
N ARG A 105 -15.81 18.86 -6.05
CA ARG A 105 -16.39 18.28 -4.84
C ARG A 105 -17.33 17.13 -5.22
N ILE A 106 -17.17 15.97 -4.59
CA ILE A 106 -18.10 14.84 -4.70
C ILE A 106 -18.41 14.27 -3.33
N PHE A 107 -19.48 13.48 -3.27
CA PHE A 107 -19.88 12.72 -2.10
C PHE A 107 -19.93 11.24 -2.41
N VAL A 108 -19.47 10.41 -1.49
CA VAL A 108 -19.59 8.96 -1.60
C VAL A 108 -20.20 8.37 -0.35
N ARG A 109 -21.32 7.70 -0.51
CA ARG A 109 -21.94 6.87 0.52
C ARG A 109 -21.42 5.45 0.37
N TRP A 110 -20.54 5.04 1.28
CA TRP A 110 -20.01 3.68 1.34
C TRP A 110 -20.95 2.82 2.18
N VAL A 111 -21.56 1.82 1.56
CA VAL A 111 -22.56 0.97 2.22
C VAL A 111 -21.98 -0.43 2.39
N ASN A 112 -22.02 -0.98 3.60
CA ASN A 112 -21.70 -2.39 3.82
C ASN A 112 -22.98 -3.22 3.67
N GLU A 113 -23.02 -4.09 2.66
CA GLU A 113 -24.09 -5.07 2.42
C GLU A 113 -23.56 -6.51 2.51
N ILE A 114 -22.35 -6.71 3.04
CA ILE A 114 -21.82 -8.04 3.34
C ILE A 114 -22.61 -8.58 4.55
N PRO A 115 -23.21 -9.78 4.48
CA PRO A 115 -23.96 -10.32 5.61
C PRO A 115 -23.06 -10.54 6.84
N ASP A 116 -23.59 -10.25 8.03
CA ASP A 116 -22.89 -10.54 9.28
C ASP A 116 -22.54 -12.04 9.35
N GLY A 117 -21.27 -12.34 9.65
CA GLY A 117 -20.76 -13.71 9.73
C GLY A 117 -20.28 -14.32 8.40
N ASP A 118 -20.50 -13.66 7.26
CA ASP A 118 -19.98 -14.09 5.95
C ASP A 118 -18.53 -13.61 5.73
N PHE A 119 -17.65 -13.98 6.66
CA PHE A 119 -16.23 -13.66 6.57
C PHE A 119 -15.54 -14.59 5.59
N LEU A 120 -14.95 -14.03 4.52
CA LEU A 120 -14.46 -14.81 3.38
C LEU A 120 -13.29 -15.75 3.74
N ILE A 121 -12.50 -15.39 4.77
CA ILE A 121 -11.24 -16.06 5.11
C ILE A 121 -11.17 -16.33 6.62
N PRO A 122 -12.14 -17.08 7.19
CA PRO A 122 -12.32 -17.21 8.64
C PRO A 122 -11.13 -17.84 9.34
N GLN A 123 -10.37 -18.68 8.65
CA GLN A 123 -9.17 -19.31 9.20
C GLN A 123 -8.05 -18.33 9.53
N ALA A 124 -7.97 -17.19 8.82
CA ALA A 124 -6.92 -16.18 9.00
C ALA A 124 -7.35 -15.02 9.90
N PHE A 125 -8.61 -15.00 10.33
CA PHE A 125 -9.12 -14.04 11.29
C PHE A 125 -8.45 -14.27 12.64
N ASP A 126 -7.77 -13.26 13.14
CA ASP A 126 -7.02 -13.34 14.40
C ASP A 126 -7.72 -12.52 15.47
N ALA A 127 -8.36 -13.19 16.43
CA ALA A 127 -9.09 -12.56 17.53
C ALA A 127 -8.17 -12.01 18.65
N HIS A 128 -6.85 -12.05 18.48
CA HIS A 128 -5.87 -11.53 19.41
C HIS A 128 -5.25 -10.20 18.96
N LEU A 129 -5.53 -9.75 17.73
CA LEU A 129 -5.09 -8.46 17.25
C LEU A 129 -5.94 -7.31 17.83
N HIS A 130 -5.36 -6.11 17.79
CA HIS A 130 -6.10 -4.92 18.17
C HIS A 130 -7.28 -4.70 17.20
N GLY A 131 -8.43 -4.33 17.74
CA GLY A 131 -9.67 -4.19 16.96
C GLY A 131 -10.38 -5.50 16.59
N THR A 132 -9.85 -6.68 16.93
CA THR A 132 -10.52 -7.97 16.61
C THR A 132 -10.76 -8.85 17.84
N HIS A 133 -10.55 -8.31 19.05
CA HIS A 133 -10.76 -9.01 20.31
C HIS A 133 -12.21 -9.46 20.51
N HIS A 134 -12.40 -10.43 21.42
CA HIS A 134 -13.72 -11.01 21.71
C HIS A 134 -14.78 -9.94 21.99
N GLY A 135 -15.80 -9.87 21.12
CA GLY A 135 -16.90 -8.91 21.19
C GLY A 135 -16.96 -7.96 19.99
N GLU A 136 -15.84 -7.76 19.29
CA GLU A 136 -15.79 -6.97 18.05
C GLU A 136 -16.37 -7.76 16.86
N PRO A 137 -17.18 -7.13 15.99
CA PRO A 137 -17.80 -7.83 14.87
C PRO A 137 -16.76 -8.15 13.77
N PRO A 138 -16.76 -9.39 13.22
CA PRO A 138 -16.07 -9.65 11.96
C PRO A 138 -16.76 -8.89 10.82
N ALA A 139 -16.07 -8.73 9.68
CA ALA A 139 -16.62 -8.07 8.49
C ALA A 139 -17.06 -6.61 8.68
N LYS A 140 -16.43 -5.93 9.65
CA LYS A 140 -16.45 -4.47 9.73
C LYS A 140 -15.62 -3.89 8.60
N THR A 141 -16.05 -2.73 8.11
CA THR A 141 -15.44 -2.06 6.95
C THR A 141 -15.35 -0.56 7.17
N VAL A 142 -14.33 0.08 6.60
CA VAL A 142 -14.22 1.54 6.46
C VAL A 142 -13.40 1.82 5.22
N VAL A 143 -13.78 2.83 4.42
CA VAL A 143 -13.11 3.08 3.15
C VAL A 143 -12.13 4.25 3.30
N HIS A 144 -10.85 3.98 3.08
CA HIS A 144 -9.83 5.01 2.93
C HIS A 144 -9.66 5.36 1.46
N LEU A 145 -9.59 6.65 1.14
CA LEU A 145 -9.17 7.14 -0.18
C LEU A 145 -7.68 7.51 -0.11
N HIS A 146 -6.83 6.55 -0.43
CA HIS A 146 -5.38 6.66 -0.37
C HIS A 146 -4.85 7.81 -1.21
N GLY A 147 -4.17 8.72 -0.52
CA GLY A 147 -3.55 9.91 -1.11
C GLY A 147 -4.50 11.11 -1.24
N ALA A 148 -5.72 11.06 -0.72
CA ALA A 148 -6.61 12.21 -0.71
C ALA A 148 -6.22 13.25 0.34
N VAL A 149 -6.31 14.52 -0.06
CA VAL A 149 -6.38 15.65 0.87
C VAL A 149 -7.84 15.78 1.31
N VAL A 150 -8.17 15.19 2.46
CA VAL A 150 -9.54 15.02 2.93
C VAL A 150 -9.67 15.27 4.44
N ALA A 151 -10.86 15.68 4.88
CA ALA A 151 -11.18 15.84 6.30
C ALA A 151 -11.14 14.50 7.04
N PRO A 152 -10.80 14.47 8.34
CA PRO A 152 -10.57 13.22 9.07
C PRO A 152 -11.84 12.35 9.21
N ASP A 153 -13.02 12.96 9.12
CA ASP A 153 -14.32 12.28 9.16
C ASP A 153 -14.69 11.59 7.83
N SER A 154 -13.95 11.88 6.75
CA SER A 154 -14.09 11.27 5.42
C SER A 154 -12.79 10.62 4.94
N ASP A 155 -11.80 10.49 5.83
CA ASP A 155 -10.49 9.91 5.53
C ASP A 155 -10.50 8.37 5.60
N GLY A 156 -11.47 7.79 6.31
CA GLY A 156 -11.54 6.34 6.50
C GLY A 156 -10.63 5.85 7.63
N ARG A 157 -10.62 6.58 8.75
CA ARG A 157 -9.83 6.24 9.93
C ARG A 157 -10.16 4.81 10.42
N PRO A 158 -9.17 4.03 10.90
CA PRO A 158 -9.36 2.63 11.23
C PRO A 158 -10.49 2.33 12.23
N ASP A 159 -10.66 3.19 13.24
CA ASP A 159 -11.71 3.09 14.26
C ASP A 159 -13.06 3.71 13.85
N ALA A 160 -13.18 4.21 12.62
CA ALA A 160 -14.42 4.73 12.03
C ALA A 160 -15.18 3.67 11.22
N TRP A 161 -14.94 2.39 11.52
CA TRP A 161 -15.57 1.24 10.85
C TRP A 161 -17.07 1.15 11.10
N PHE A 162 -17.74 0.40 10.22
CA PHE A 162 -19.14 0.05 10.35
C PHE A 162 -19.40 -1.36 9.78
N THR A 163 -20.40 -2.06 10.32
CA THR A 163 -20.86 -3.36 9.82
C THR A 163 -22.03 -3.21 8.83
N SER A 164 -22.58 -4.36 8.40
CA SER A 164 -23.73 -4.43 7.51
C SER A 164 -24.85 -3.48 7.92
N GLY A 165 -25.32 -2.66 6.97
CA GLY A 165 -26.40 -1.69 7.21
C GLY A 165 -26.12 -0.66 8.31
N PHE A 166 -24.85 -0.40 8.64
CA PHE A 166 -24.43 0.46 9.76
C PHE A 166 -24.93 -0.02 11.13
N GLY A 167 -25.15 -1.32 11.29
CA GLY A 167 -25.71 -1.92 12.51
C GLY A 167 -24.83 -1.74 13.74
N GLN A 168 -23.51 -1.93 13.58
CA GLN A 168 -22.49 -1.57 14.56
C GLN A 168 -21.48 -0.61 13.92
N ARG A 169 -20.84 0.21 14.77
CA ARG A 169 -19.94 1.29 14.35
C ARG A 169 -18.79 1.42 15.34
N GLY A 170 -17.61 1.70 14.82
CA GLY A 170 -16.43 1.95 15.62
C GLY A 170 -16.50 3.28 16.37
N ALA A 171 -15.62 3.43 17.36
CA ALA A 171 -15.63 4.55 18.30
C ALA A 171 -15.44 5.93 17.64
N GLU A 172 -14.88 5.96 16.43
CA GLU A 172 -14.59 7.20 15.70
C GLU A 172 -15.48 7.42 14.48
N TRP A 173 -16.52 6.60 14.33
CA TRP A 173 -17.50 6.80 13.28
C TRP A 173 -18.31 8.07 13.53
N THR A 174 -18.33 8.97 12.54
CA THR A 174 -19.01 10.27 12.65
C THR A 174 -20.00 10.55 11.53
N ARG A 175 -19.84 9.92 10.36
CA ARG A 175 -20.69 10.17 9.19
C ARG A 175 -20.77 8.99 8.23
N GLU A 176 -21.86 8.97 7.48
CA GLU A 176 -22.18 7.95 6.49
C GLU A 176 -21.75 8.31 5.06
N ILE A 177 -21.89 9.59 4.71
CA ILE A 177 -21.58 10.12 3.39
C ILE A 177 -20.27 10.88 3.47
N TYR A 178 -19.24 10.34 2.86
CA TYR A 178 -17.90 10.92 2.83
C TYR A 178 -17.87 12.05 1.81
N GLU A 179 -17.14 13.12 2.13
CA GLU A 179 -16.92 14.25 1.25
C GLU A 179 -15.48 14.23 0.71
N TYR A 180 -15.33 14.28 -0.61
CA TYR A 180 -14.03 14.41 -1.26
C TYR A 180 -13.96 15.75 -2.01
N PRO A 181 -13.19 16.73 -1.48
CA PRO A 181 -13.04 18.04 -2.11
C PRO A 181 -12.25 18.00 -3.43
N ASN A 182 -11.37 17.01 -3.59
CA ASN A 182 -10.47 16.84 -4.74
C ASN A 182 -9.57 18.06 -5.01
N GLN A 183 -9.18 18.78 -3.96
CA GLN A 183 -8.34 19.98 -4.06
C GLN A 183 -6.85 19.63 -4.07
N GLN A 184 -6.43 18.85 -5.07
CA GLN A 184 -5.04 18.43 -5.26
C GLN A 184 -4.72 18.25 -6.75
N ASP A 185 -3.44 18.12 -7.07
CA ASP A 185 -2.97 17.91 -8.45
C ASP A 185 -3.52 16.61 -9.05
N ALA A 186 -3.61 16.55 -10.39
CA ALA A 186 -3.95 15.31 -11.08
C ALA A 186 -2.99 14.15 -10.73
N CYS A 187 -3.54 13.03 -10.28
CA CYS A 187 -2.80 11.82 -9.94
C CYS A 187 -3.70 10.58 -9.89
N LEU A 188 -3.07 9.40 -9.79
CA LEU A 188 -3.75 8.14 -9.48
C LEU A 188 -3.79 7.96 -7.95
N LEU A 189 -4.99 8.05 -7.41
CA LEU A 189 -5.35 7.61 -6.07
C LEU A 189 -5.97 6.22 -6.17
N TRP A 190 -6.25 5.62 -5.03
CA TRP A 190 -7.00 4.38 -4.96
C TRP A 190 -7.76 4.34 -3.65
N TYR A 191 -8.87 3.61 -3.62
CA TYR A 191 -9.65 3.44 -2.40
C TYR A 191 -9.65 1.96 -2.02
N HIS A 192 -9.58 1.71 -0.72
CA HIS A 192 -9.53 0.36 -0.16
C HIS A 192 -10.10 0.35 1.25
N ASP A 193 -10.36 -0.85 1.76
CA ASP A 193 -10.76 -1.01 3.15
C ASP A 193 -9.59 -0.69 4.10
N HIS A 194 -9.89 -0.12 5.27
CA HIS A 194 -8.91 0.28 6.29
C HIS A 194 -9.37 -0.08 7.70
N ALA A 195 -10.21 -1.11 7.86
CA ALA A 195 -10.84 -1.38 9.15
C ALA A 195 -9.86 -2.02 10.14
N ILE A 196 -9.74 -1.41 11.33
CA ILE A 196 -8.73 -1.78 12.34
C ILE A 196 -8.68 -3.29 12.63
N GLY A 197 -7.50 -3.89 12.42
CA GLY A 197 -7.19 -5.31 12.67
C GLY A 197 -7.64 -6.30 11.58
N GLN A 198 -8.33 -5.80 10.54
CA GLN A 198 -8.86 -6.61 9.43
C GLN A 198 -8.47 -6.07 8.05
N THR A 199 -7.70 -4.98 7.94
CA THR A 199 -7.32 -4.36 6.66
C THR A 199 -6.72 -5.40 5.71
N ARG A 200 -5.77 -6.22 6.18
CA ARG A 200 -5.09 -7.23 5.36
C ARG A 200 -6.07 -8.24 4.75
N LEU A 201 -7.15 -8.57 5.47
CA LEU A 201 -8.12 -9.59 5.06
C LEU A 201 -9.19 -8.98 4.14
N ASN A 202 -9.66 -7.78 4.46
CA ASN A 202 -10.68 -7.07 3.68
C ASN A 202 -10.15 -6.65 2.30
N VAL A 203 -8.93 -6.12 2.23
CA VAL A 203 -8.26 -5.81 0.96
C VAL A 203 -7.96 -7.08 0.17
N TYR A 204 -7.48 -8.13 0.84
CA TYR A 204 -7.21 -9.42 0.18
C TYR A 204 -8.49 -10.06 -0.39
N ALA A 205 -9.62 -9.93 0.31
CA ALA A 205 -10.94 -10.37 -0.12
C ALA A 205 -11.44 -9.66 -1.38
N GLY A 206 -10.93 -8.46 -1.70
CA GLY A 206 -11.18 -7.75 -2.96
C GLY A 206 -11.65 -6.30 -2.80
N LEU A 207 -11.70 -5.74 -1.59
CA LEU A 207 -12.09 -4.35 -1.37
C LEU A 207 -10.95 -3.38 -1.73
N ALA A 208 -10.76 -3.17 -3.04
CA ALA A 208 -9.88 -2.15 -3.60
C ALA A 208 -10.41 -1.64 -4.95
N GLY A 209 -10.23 -0.36 -5.25
CA GLY A 209 -10.62 0.27 -6.52
C GLY A 209 -9.78 1.51 -6.84
N ALA A 210 -9.82 1.96 -8.09
CA ALA A 210 -9.01 3.10 -8.55
C ALA A 210 -9.76 4.43 -8.47
N TYR A 211 -9.04 5.52 -8.23
CA TYR A 211 -9.59 6.88 -8.21
C TYR A 211 -8.66 7.82 -8.97
N LEU A 212 -9.16 8.46 -10.02
CA LEU A 212 -8.39 9.37 -10.87
C LEU A 212 -8.82 10.81 -10.62
N ILE A 213 -7.85 11.66 -10.31
CA ILE A 213 -8.00 13.12 -10.39
C ILE A 213 -7.35 13.58 -11.69
N ARG A 214 -8.09 14.34 -12.50
CA ARG A 214 -7.63 14.97 -13.75
C ARG A 214 -7.59 16.49 -13.59
N ASP A 215 -6.76 17.16 -14.39
CA ASP A 215 -6.75 18.61 -14.47
C ASP A 215 -6.41 19.15 -15.86
N ASP A 216 -6.71 20.44 -16.08
CA ASP A 216 -6.53 21.10 -17.37
C ASP A 216 -5.05 21.18 -17.79
N HIS A 217 -4.14 21.22 -16.82
CA HIS A 217 -2.70 21.27 -17.07
C HIS A 217 -2.19 19.96 -17.65
N GLU A 218 -2.58 18.82 -17.07
CA GLU A 218 -2.27 17.50 -17.59
C GLU A 218 -2.88 17.27 -18.98
N ASP A 219 -4.13 17.70 -19.19
CA ASP A 219 -4.82 17.58 -20.48
C ASP A 219 -4.06 18.34 -21.59
N ALA A 220 -3.53 19.53 -21.28
CA ALA A 220 -2.79 20.37 -22.22
C ALA A 220 -1.43 19.78 -22.66
N LEU A 221 -0.86 18.83 -21.90
CA LEU A 221 0.40 18.17 -22.27
C LEU A 221 0.26 17.25 -23.49
N GLY A 222 -0.97 16.81 -23.80
CA GLY A 222 -1.24 15.92 -24.93
C GLY A 222 -0.64 14.52 -24.75
N LEU A 223 -0.54 14.04 -23.50
CA LEU A 223 -0.09 12.69 -23.17
C LEU A 223 -1.01 11.62 -23.80
N PRO A 224 -0.58 10.35 -23.90
CA PRO A 224 -1.48 9.28 -24.34
C PRO A 224 -2.72 9.20 -23.43
N GLY A 225 -3.91 9.36 -24.02
CA GLY A 225 -5.19 9.35 -23.34
C GLY A 225 -6.21 8.44 -24.02
N GLY A 226 -7.43 8.40 -23.47
CA GLY A 226 -8.52 7.54 -23.96
C GLY A 226 -8.12 6.06 -23.92
N ASP A 227 -8.33 5.33 -25.02
CA ASP A 227 -8.01 3.89 -25.11
C ASP A 227 -6.51 3.57 -24.88
N HIS A 228 -5.63 4.57 -24.94
CA HIS A 228 -4.18 4.43 -24.76
C HIS A 228 -3.71 4.83 -23.35
N GLU A 229 -4.62 5.21 -22.46
CA GLU A 229 -4.40 5.29 -21.03
C GLU A 229 -4.95 4.01 -20.38
N VAL A 230 -4.14 3.33 -19.58
CA VAL A 230 -4.49 2.03 -19.01
C VAL A 230 -4.11 1.99 -17.53
N LEU A 231 -5.10 1.74 -16.67
CA LEU A 231 -4.88 1.45 -15.26
C LEU A 231 -4.42 0.00 -15.11
N LEU A 232 -3.36 -0.22 -14.34
CA LEU A 232 -2.85 -1.55 -13.98
C LEU A 232 -2.77 -1.64 -12.44
N MET A 233 -3.82 -2.16 -11.80
CA MET A 233 -3.79 -2.54 -10.40
C MET A 233 -3.24 -3.96 -10.29
N ILE A 234 -2.03 -4.09 -9.73
CA ILE A 234 -1.32 -5.36 -9.58
C ILE A 234 -1.54 -5.87 -8.16
N GLN A 235 -1.96 -7.13 -8.03
CA GLN A 235 -2.17 -7.80 -6.75
C GLN A 235 -1.75 -9.26 -6.86
N ASP A 236 -1.23 -9.86 -5.80
CA ASP A 236 -0.96 -11.29 -5.73
C ASP A 236 -2.00 -12.01 -4.87
N ARG A 237 -2.35 -13.24 -5.27
CA ARG A 237 -3.32 -14.11 -4.59
C ARG A 237 -2.86 -15.56 -4.65
N SER A 238 -3.43 -16.37 -3.77
CA SER A 238 -3.34 -17.82 -3.79
C SER A 238 -4.75 -18.42 -3.82
N PHE A 239 -4.90 -19.57 -4.48
CA PHE A 239 -6.19 -20.20 -4.75
C PHE A 239 -6.22 -21.66 -4.30
N ALA A 240 -7.35 -22.13 -3.81
CA ALA A 240 -7.64 -23.55 -3.72
C ALA A 240 -8.13 -24.10 -5.07
N ALA A 241 -8.24 -25.43 -5.18
CA ALA A 241 -8.70 -26.10 -6.40
C ALA A 241 -10.14 -25.75 -6.80
N ASP A 242 -10.98 -25.38 -5.83
CA ASP A 242 -12.36 -24.93 -6.04
C ASP A 242 -12.47 -23.44 -6.43
N GLY A 243 -11.33 -22.75 -6.57
CA GLY A 243 -11.26 -21.33 -6.93
C GLY A 243 -11.42 -20.37 -5.75
N SER A 244 -11.62 -20.85 -4.52
CA SER A 244 -11.62 -19.99 -3.32
C SER A 244 -10.23 -19.41 -3.04
N LEU A 245 -10.20 -18.23 -2.41
CA LEU A 245 -8.95 -17.60 -1.97
C LEU A 245 -8.36 -18.39 -0.79
N THR A 246 -7.05 -18.59 -0.80
CA THR A 246 -6.31 -19.13 0.35
C THR A 246 -5.44 -18.05 0.96
N TYR A 247 -5.24 -18.13 2.27
CA TYR A 247 -4.40 -17.22 3.04
C TYR A 247 -3.72 -18.03 4.15
N PRO A 248 -2.41 -17.85 4.39
CA PRO A 248 -1.65 -18.59 5.39
C PRO A 248 -2.07 -18.26 6.82
N ILE A 249 -1.75 -19.17 7.73
CA ILE A 249 -1.79 -18.95 9.16
C ILE A 249 -0.43 -19.33 9.75
N ALA A 250 -0.03 -18.72 10.87
CA ALA A 250 1.22 -19.09 11.54
C ALA A 250 1.22 -20.57 11.96
N GLU A 251 2.30 -21.31 11.65
CA GLU A 251 2.43 -22.72 12.08
C GLU A 251 2.41 -22.88 13.60
N SER A 252 2.88 -21.85 14.31
CA SER A 252 2.92 -21.76 15.77
C SER A 252 1.62 -21.22 16.39
N ALA A 253 0.56 -21.02 15.61
CA ALA A 253 -0.70 -20.47 16.11
C ALA A 253 -1.29 -21.34 17.23
N GLY A 254 -1.88 -20.70 18.24
CA GLY A 254 -2.41 -21.35 19.45
C GLY A 254 -1.36 -21.68 20.52
N SER A 255 -0.10 -21.26 20.33
CA SER A 255 0.93 -21.34 21.37
C SER A 255 0.81 -20.18 22.36
N ALA A 256 1.44 -20.29 23.54
CA ALA A 256 1.40 -19.24 24.55
C ALA A 256 2.03 -17.92 24.08
N ASP A 257 3.05 -18.01 23.23
CA ASP A 257 3.81 -16.89 22.68
C ASP A 257 3.29 -16.40 21.32
N ARG A 258 2.40 -17.16 20.67
CA ARG A 258 1.63 -16.76 19.48
C ARG A 258 0.22 -17.37 19.51
N PRO A 259 -0.72 -16.71 20.18
CA PRO A 259 -2.05 -17.27 20.41
C PRO A 259 -2.92 -17.28 19.14
N GLY A 260 -2.69 -16.36 18.19
CA GLY A 260 -3.51 -16.19 16.99
C GLY A 260 -2.85 -16.63 15.67
N PRO A 261 -3.64 -16.71 14.58
CA PRO A 261 -3.19 -17.15 13.26
C PRO A 261 -2.39 -16.12 12.44
N TRP A 262 -2.22 -14.88 12.90
CA TRP A 262 -1.52 -13.83 12.15
C TRP A 262 -0.13 -14.26 11.65
N VAL A 263 0.21 -13.85 10.42
CA VAL A 263 1.54 -13.99 9.81
C VAL A 263 2.13 -12.61 9.54
N PRO A 264 3.47 -12.45 9.58
CA PRO A 264 4.10 -11.15 9.38
C PRO A 264 3.95 -10.60 7.96
N GLU A 265 3.83 -11.45 6.95
CA GLU A 265 3.68 -11.05 5.55
C GLU A 265 2.92 -12.11 4.75
N PHE A 266 2.15 -11.68 3.76
CA PHE A 266 1.51 -12.56 2.77
C PHE A 266 2.19 -12.45 1.40
N PHE A 267 2.49 -13.61 0.80
CA PHE A 267 3.04 -13.71 -0.55
C PHE A 267 2.31 -14.74 -1.39
N GLY A 268 1.42 -14.25 -2.27
CA GLY A 268 0.66 -15.08 -3.20
C GLY A 268 1.54 -15.69 -4.29
N ASP A 269 1.13 -16.84 -4.81
CA ASP A 269 1.85 -17.56 -5.87
C ASP A 269 1.32 -17.29 -7.29
N THR A 270 0.23 -16.52 -7.41
CA THR A 270 -0.29 -16.01 -8.68
C THR A 270 -0.35 -14.49 -8.68
N ILE A 271 -0.07 -13.88 -9.84
CA ILE A 271 -0.13 -12.42 -10.02
C ILE A 271 -1.37 -12.07 -10.84
N LEU A 272 -2.14 -11.12 -10.34
CA LEU A 272 -3.31 -10.56 -10.99
C LEU A 272 -3.01 -9.13 -11.44
N VAL A 273 -3.59 -8.76 -12.59
CA VAL A 273 -3.71 -7.36 -13.01
C VAL A 273 -5.18 -7.09 -13.32
N ASN A 274 -5.74 -6.05 -12.69
CA ASN A 274 -7.15 -5.69 -12.79
C ASN A 274 -8.10 -6.89 -12.54
N GLY A 275 -7.79 -7.74 -11.55
CA GLY A 275 -8.62 -8.88 -11.18
C GLY A 275 -8.57 -10.10 -12.10
N LYS A 276 -7.61 -10.16 -13.04
CA LYS A 276 -7.35 -11.38 -13.84
C LYS A 276 -5.94 -11.90 -13.60
N VAL A 277 -5.81 -13.22 -13.45
CA VAL A 277 -4.52 -13.91 -13.30
C VAL A 277 -3.76 -13.85 -14.63
N TRP A 278 -2.53 -13.29 -14.60
CA TRP A 278 -1.63 -13.15 -15.75
C TRP A 278 -2.32 -12.80 -17.07
N PRO A 279 -2.99 -11.63 -17.19
CA PRO A 279 -3.78 -11.32 -18.37
C PRO A 279 -2.89 -10.92 -19.56
N HIS A 280 -3.51 -10.79 -20.72
CA HIS A 280 -2.91 -10.14 -21.90
C HIS A 280 -3.65 -8.85 -22.26
N LEU A 281 -2.94 -7.87 -22.81
CA LEU A 281 -3.50 -6.66 -23.39
C LEU A 281 -3.06 -6.52 -24.85
N GLU A 282 -4.02 -6.45 -25.75
CA GLU A 282 -3.77 -6.07 -27.14
C GLU A 282 -3.44 -4.57 -27.20
N VAL A 283 -2.30 -4.23 -27.81
CA VAL A 283 -1.83 -2.84 -27.95
C VAL A 283 -1.50 -2.53 -29.40
N GLU A 284 -1.79 -1.31 -29.84
CA GLU A 284 -1.27 -0.80 -31.10
C GLU A 284 0.24 -0.51 -31.00
N PRO A 285 0.99 -0.52 -32.11
CA PRO A 285 2.42 -0.17 -32.12
C PRO A 285 2.63 1.35 -31.96
N ARG A 286 2.25 1.90 -30.80
CA ARG A 286 2.27 3.33 -30.43
C ARG A 286 2.60 3.54 -28.96
N LYS A 287 2.59 4.80 -28.52
CA LYS A 287 2.72 5.17 -27.10
C LYS A 287 1.44 4.88 -26.32
N TYR A 288 1.59 4.24 -25.16
CA TYR A 288 0.56 4.02 -24.14
C TYR A 288 1.00 4.64 -22.82
N ARG A 289 0.07 5.26 -22.10
CA ARG A 289 0.21 5.69 -20.71
C ARG A 289 -0.33 4.58 -19.81
N LEU A 290 0.49 4.08 -18.90
CA LEU A 290 0.12 3.07 -17.93
C LEU A 290 0.17 3.72 -16.55
N ARG A 291 -0.97 3.74 -15.84
CA ARG A 291 -0.97 4.12 -14.42
C ARG A 291 -0.98 2.86 -13.59
N ILE A 292 0.16 2.59 -12.97
CA ILE A 292 0.45 1.33 -12.27
C ILE A 292 0.30 1.57 -10.78
N LEU A 293 -0.47 0.71 -10.14
CA LEU A 293 -0.66 0.65 -8.69
C LEU A 293 -0.21 -0.73 -8.21
N ASN A 294 0.62 -0.75 -7.17
CA ASN A 294 0.80 -1.95 -6.38
C ASN A 294 -0.27 -2.01 -5.28
N GLY A 295 -1.29 -2.86 -5.46
CA GLY A 295 -2.36 -3.10 -4.48
C GLY A 295 -2.21 -4.43 -3.74
N SER A 296 -1.01 -5.03 -3.74
CA SER A 296 -0.69 -6.23 -2.97
C SER A 296 -0.58 -5.92 -1.48
N ASN A 297 -0.80 -6.94 -0.64
CA ASN A 297 -0.66 -6.82 0.81
C ASN A 297 0.79 -6.50 1.22
N ALA A 298 1.76 -7.31 0.78
CA ALA A 298 3.18 -7.15 1.16
C ALA A 298 4.15 -7.15 -0.03
N ARG A 299 3.76 -7.75 -1.17
CA ARG A 299 4.68 -8.01 -2.28
C ARG A 299 5.18 -6.72 -2.94
N PHE A 300 6.50 -6.58 -3.01
CA PHE A 300 7.16 -5.58 -3.87
C PHE A 300 7.26 -6.10 -5.31
N TYR A 301 7.21 -5.18 -6.27
CA TYR A 301 7.43 -5.49 -7.68
C TYR A 301 8.56 -4.64 -8.24
N GLN A 302 9.54 -5.29 -8.88
CA GLN A 302 10.55 -4.62 -9.71
C GLN A 302 10.25 -4.94 -11.17
N LEU A 303 9.41 -4.10 -11.76
CA LEU A 303 8.85 -4.31 -13.08
C LEU A 303 9.86 -4.02 -14.20
N ARG A 304 9.88 -4.87 -15.22
CA ARG A 304 10.63 -4.64 -16.49
C ARG A 304 9.94 -5.27 -17.69
N LEU A 305 10.21 -4.75 -18.87
CA LEU A 305 9.77 -5.33 -20.13
C LEU A 305 10.77 -6.41 -20.59
N ALA A 306 10.26 -7.55 -21.04
CA ALA A 306 11.07 -8.71 -21.43
C ALA A 306 11.96 -8.46 -22.66
N ASP A 307 11.60 -7.50 -23.51
CA ASP A 307 12.37 -7.08 -24.68
C ASP A 307 13.47 -6.04 -24.35
N GLY A 308 13.61 -5.66 -23.07
CA GLY A 308 14.64 -4.75 -22.60
C GLY A 308 14.34 -3.27 -22.80
N ARG A 309 13.13 -2.91 -23.30
CA ARG A 309 12.72 -1.52 -23.40
C ARG A 309 12.50 -0.87 -22.03
N SER A 310 12.71 0.44 -22.00
CA SER A 310 12.49 1.26 -20.81
C SER A 310 11.05 1.72 -20.69
N PHE A 311 10.65 2.00 -19.46
CA PHE A 311 9.53 2.87 -19.14
C PHE A 311 10.02 4.32 -19.16
N LEU A 312 9.14 5.23 -19.56
CA LEU A 312 9.35 6.65 -19.33
C LEU A 312 8.40 7.10 -18.22
N GLN A 313 8.89 7.18 -16.99
CA GLN A 313 8.09 7.59 -15.85
C GLN A 313 7.82 9.09 -15.91
N ILE A 314 6.55 9.45 -15.84
CA ILE A 314 6.04 10.83 -15.91
C ILE A 314 5.38 11.28 -14.61
N GLY A 315 5.10 10.38 -13.68
CA GLY A 315 4.50 10.70 -12.39
C GLY A 315 4.78 9.67 -11.29
N THR A 316 4.53 10.09 -10.06
CA THR A 316 4.62 9.32 -8.80
C THR A 316 3.25 9.28 -8.12
N ASP A 317 3.19 8.87 -6.85
CA ASP A 317 1.98 8.78 -6.03
C ASP A 317 1.06 10.01 -6.15
N GLN A 318 1.65 11.20 -6.08
CA GLN A 318 0.93 12.47 -5.94
C GLN A 318 1.11 13.39 -7.17
N GLY A 319 1.22 12.78 -8.36
CA GLY A 319 1.09 13.46 -9.64
C GLY A 319 2.35 13.47 -10.50
N LEU A 320 2.40 14.39 -11.47
CA LEU A 320 3.47 14.46 -12.46
C LEU A 320 4.83 14.84 -11.83
N LEU A 321 5.89 14.21 -12.35
CA LEU A 321 7.28 14.61 -12.15
C LEU A 321 7.58 15.95 -12.82
N PRO A 322 8.72 16.61 -12.54
CA PRO A 322 9.14 17.81 -13.28
C PRO A 322 9.44 17.56 -14.77
N SER A 323 9.97 16.39 -15.08
CA SER A 323 10.33 15.95 -16.43
C SER A 323 10.20 14.43 -16.53
N PRO A 324 9.99 13.87 -17.73
CA PRO A 324 10.00 12.42 -17.90
C PRO A 324 11.36 11.80 -17.51
N VAL A 325 11.33 10.63 -16.86
CA VAL A 325 12.53 9.91 -16.43
C VAL A 325 12.54 8.52 -17.05
N GLU A 326 13.59 8.20 -17.80
CA GLU A 326 13.74 6.85 -18.36
C GLU A 326 14.20 5.86 -17.29
N VAL A 327 13.44 4.79 -17.08
CA VAL A 327 13.76 3.72 -16.13
C VAL A 327 13.59 2.35 -16.79
N ARG A 328 14.61 1.48 -16.68
CA ARG A 328 14.52 0.09 -17.17
C ARG A 328 13.86 -0.86 -16.17
N ARG A 329 13.88 -0.48 -14.90
CA ARG A 329 13.37 -1.25 -13.77
C ARG A 329 12.58 -0.31 -12.88
N LEU A 330 11.29 -0.56 -12.76
CA LEU A 330 10.37 0.25 -11.96
C LEU A 330 10.06 -0.52 -10.67
N LEU A 331 10.64 -0.08 -9.55
CA LEU A 331 10.35 -0.66 -8.24
C LEU A 331 9.10 0.01 -7.64
N LEU A 332 8.15 -0.80 -7.20
CA LEU A 332 6.92 -0.39 -6.53
C LEU A 332 6.72 -1.25 -5.26
N ALA A 333 6.71 -0.60 -4.11
CA ALA A 333 6.26 -1.18 -2.85
C ALA A 333 4.72 -1.15 -2.76
N PRO A 334 4.10 -1.89 -1.83
CA PRO A 334 2.67 -1.76 -1.54
C PRO A 334 2.22 -0.29 -1.46
N ALA A 335 1.10 0.01 -2.09
CA ALA A 335 0.47 1.33 -2.24
C ALA A 335 1.25 2.41 -3.03
N GLU A 336 2.46 2.15 -3.51
CA GLU A 336 3.11 3.08 -4.45
C GLU A 336 2.42 3.06 -5.81
N ARG A 337 2.37 4.25 -6.44
CA ARG A 337 1.88 4.40 -7.81
C ARG A 337 2.96 4.97 -8.72
N ALA A 338 2.95 4.54 -9.96
CA ALA A 338 3.79 5.10 -11.01
C ALA A 338 2.96 5.35 -12.27
N ASP A 339 3.14 6.55 -12.82
CA ASP A 339 2.58 6.92 -14.11
C ASP A 339 3.69 6.85 -15.15
N VAL A 340 3.57 5.95 -16.12
CA VAL A 340 4.63 5.65 -17.07
C VAL A 340 4.13 5.62 -18.51
N ILE A 341 4.99 5.96 -19.45
CA ILE A 341 4.76 5.76 -20.87
C ILE A 341 5.57 4.57 -21.37
N VAL A 342 4.92 3.72 -22.15
CA VAL A 342 5.55 2.64 -22.90
C VAL A 342 5.28 2.87 -24.39
N ASP A 343 6.34 3.07 -25.16
CA ASP A 343 6.30 3.27 -26.61
C ASP A 343 6.45 1.98 -27.45
N PHE A 344 5.33 1.33 -27.80
CA PHE A 344 5.34 0.09 -28.59
C PHE A 344 5.67 0.26 -30.08
N ARG A 345 6.08 1.45 -30.55
CA ARG A 345 6.54 1.62 -31.94
C ARG A 345 7.74 0.70 -32.22
N GLY A 346 7.72 0.05 -33.37
CA GLY A 346 8.77 -0.88 -33.80
C GLY A 346 8.74 -2.26 -33.11
N ALA A 347 7.97 -2.43 -32.03
CA ALA A 347 7.76 -3.73 -31.42
C ALA A 347 6.89 -4.64 -32.29
N ARG A 348 7.09 -5.96 -32.17
CA ARG A 348 6.30 -6.99 -32.84
C ARG A 348 6.07 -8.17 -31.93
N GLY A 349 4.89 -8.77 -32.02
CA GLY A 349 4.56 -9.97 -31.23
C GLY A 349 4.29 -9.62 -29.76
N SER A 350 4.64 -10.54 -28.87
CA SER A 350 4.35 -10.43 -27.45
C SER A 350 5.52 -9.87 -26.64
N ILE A 351 5.24 -8.93 -25.75
CA ILE A 351 6.19 -8.41 -24.76
C ILE A 351 5.62 -8.68 -23.36
N ARG A 352 6.35 -9.45 -22.55
CA ARG A 352 5.95 -9.73 -21.16
C ARG A 352 6.40 -8.60 -20.23
N LEU A 353 5.51 -8.20 -19.33
CA LEU A 353 5.84 -7.46 -18.12
C LEU A 353 6.27 -8.47 -17.05
N LEU A 354 7.48 -8.31 -16.54
CA LEU A 354 8.12 -9.24 -15.60
C LEU A 354 8.39 -8.56 -14.27
N ASN A 355 8.45 -9.35 -13.20
CA ASN A 355 8.85 -8.95 -11.87
C ASN A 355 10.19 -9.61 -11.50
N ASP A 356 11.14 -8.81 -11.02
CA ASP A 356 12.44 -9.27 -10.54
C ASP A 356 12.67 -8.97 -9.04
N ALA A 357 11.69 -8.41 -8.31
CA ALA A 357 11.86 -8.07 -6.89
C ALA A 357 11.94 -9.34 -6.03
N PRO A 358 12.97 -9.49 -5.17
CA PRO A 358 13.04 -10.60 -4.24
C PRO A 358 11.90 -10.57 -3.22
N THR A 359 11.60 -11.73 -2.64
CA THR A 359 10.52 -11.91 -1.65
C THR A 359 10.98 -12.78 -0.49
N PRO A 360 10.92 -12.31 0.77
CA PRO A 360 10.66 -10.93 1.21
C PRO A 360 11.64 -9.90 0.62
N TYR A 361 11.28 -8.61 0.59
CA TYR A 361 12.12 -7.55 0.02
C TYR A 361 12.93 -6.83 1.12
N PRO A 362 14.25 -6.57 0.95
CA PRO A 362 15.03 -6.67 -0.29
C PRO A 362 15.89 -7.94 -0.39
N ASN A 363 15.92 -8.79 0.63
CA ASN A 363 16.94 -9.83 0.79
C ASN A 363 16.44 -11.28 0.61
N GLY A 364 15.20 -11.47 0.18
CA GLY A 364 14.58 -12.78 -0.01
C GLY A 364 14.92 -13.45 -1.35
N GLU A 365 14.08 -14.43 -1.73
CA GLU A 365 14.31 -15.23 -2.93
C GLU A 365 13.82 -14.52 -4.20
N ALA A 366 14.50 -14.76 -5.32
CA ALA A 366 14.05 -14.26 -6.62
C ALA A 366 12.68 -14.86 -6.99
N PRO A 367 11.81 -14.12 -7.70
CA PRO A 367 10.51 -14.63 -8.13
C PRO A 367 10.60 -15.92 -8.96
N ASP A 368 9.65 -16.86 -8.77
CA ASP A 368 9.61 -18.09 -9.57
C ASP A 368 9.31 -17.74 -11.03
N ARG A 369 10.24 -18.10 -11.92
CA ARG A 369 10.17 -17.86 -13.37
C ARG A 369 8.91 -18.41 -14.02
N ARG A 370 8.30 -19.44 -13.42
CA ARG A 370 7.07 -20.10 -13.90
C ARG A 370 5.81 -19.39 -13.44
N THR A 371 5.87 -18.63 -12.34
CA THR A 371 4.71 -17.96 -11.74
C THR A 371 5.00 -16.48 -11.50
N THR A 372 5.43 -16.10 -10.30
CA THR A 372 5.49 -14.73 -9.76
C THR A 372 6.47 -13.79 -10.47
N ALA A 373 7.38 -14.31 -11.29
CA ALA A 373 8.20 -13.49 -12.19
C ALA A 373 7.40 -12.91 -13.38
N ASN A 374 6.20 -13.43 -13.66
CA ASN A 374 5.35 -12.97 -14.76
C ASN A 374 4.20 -12.12 -14.19
N VAL A 375 3.93 -10.96 -14.81
CA VAL A 375 2.84 -10.06 -14.41
C VAL A 375 1.73 -10.08 -15.45
N MET A 376 2.02 -9.68 -16.69
CA MET A 376 1.08 -9.69 -17.82
C MET A 376 1.80 -9.72 -19.16
N GLU A 377 1.07 -9.87 -20.26
CA GLU A 377 1.59 -9.85 -21.63
C GLU A 377 0.97 -8.71 -22.45
N PHE A 378 1.78 -7.88 -23.10
CA PHE A 378 1.33 -6.97 -24.15
C PHE A 378 1.46 -7.66 -25.50
N ARG A 379 0.40 -7.63 -26.31
CA ARG A 379 0.38 -8.19 -27.67
C ARG A 379 0.33 -7.06 -28.67
N VAL A 380 1.44 -6.84 -29.35
CA VAL A 380 1.62 -5.68 -30.22
C VAL A 380 1.06 -5.98 -31.61
N GLY A 381 0.00 -5.26 -31.97
CA GLY A 381 -0.64 -5.30 -33.27
C GLY A 381 0.29 -4.80 -34.40
N ARG A 382 -0.15 -4.98 -35.65
CA ARG A 382 0.64 -4.63 -36.85
C ARG A 382 0.34 -3.25 -37.42
N ARG A 383 -0.77 -2.63 -37.03
CA ARG A 383 -1.30 -1.40 -37.63
C ARG A 383 -1.84 -0.49 -36.55
N LEU A 384 -1.76 0.80 -36.79
CA LEU A 384 -2.48 1.81 -36.01
C LEU A 384 -3.91 1.92 -36.54
N ALA A 385 -4.90 2.07 -35.65
CA ALA A 385 -6.25 2.43 -36.09
C ALA A 385 -6.32 3.89 -36.55
N ARG A 386 -5.49 4.75 -35.93
CA ARG A 386 -5.36 6.18 -36.21
C ARG A 386 -3.92 6.66 -35.94
N PRO A 387 -3.44 7.74 -36.58
CA PRO A 387 -2.11 8.29 -36.29
C PRO A 387 -1.87 8.53 -34.80
N ASP A 388 -0.64 8.25 -34.34
CA ASP A 388 -0.25 8.53 -32.95
C ASP A 388 0.11 10.00 -32.78
N THR A 389 -0.86 10.80 -32.33
CA THR A 389 -0.73 12.24 -32.09
C THR A 389 -0.28 12.60 -30.68
N ALA A 390 -0.10 11.62 -29.79
CA ALA A 390 0.29 11.87 -28.41
C ALA A 390 1.72 12.44 -28.35
N ARG A 391 1.92 13.38 -27.44
CA ARG A 391 3.18 14.07 -27.16
C ARG A 391 3.74 13.61 -25.82
N ILE A 392 5.04 13.81 -25.65
CA ILE A 392 5.71 13.68 -24.36
C ILE A 392 6.58 14.94 -24.20
N PRO A 393 6.08 15.98 -23.51
CA PRO A 393 6.87 17.18 -23.26
C PRO A 393 8.05 16.89 -22.31
N ASP A 394 9.19 17.57 -22.51
CA ASP A 394 10.35 17.48 -21.61
C ASP A 394 10.10 18.14 -20.24
N LYS A 395 9.09 19.01 -20.17
CA LYS A 395 8.62 19.67 -18.94
C LYS A 395 7.18 19.26 -18.70
N LEU A 396 6.92 18.68 -17.54
CA LEU A 396 5.61 18.14 -17.18
C LEU A 396 4.91 19.07 -16.19
N ARG A 397 5.33 19.11 -14.91
CA ARG A 397 4.76 20.01 -13.89
C ARG A 397 5.84 20.52 -12.96
N ALA A 398 5.81 21.80 -12.57
CA ALA A 398 6.76 22.29 -11.57
C ALA A 398 6.54 21.59 -10.21
N VAL A 399 7.62 21.05 -9.64
CA VAL A 399 7.65 20.50 -8.27
C VAL A 399 8.59 21.37 -7.45
N ALA A 400 8.04 22.35 -6.74
CA ALA A 400 8.84 23.28 -5.95
C ALA A 400 9.38 22.58 -4.69
N PRO A 401 10.69 22.65 -4.40
CA PRO A 401 11.25 22.07 -3.18
C PRO A 401 10.68 22.77 -1.94
N LEU A 402 10.34 22.00 -0.91
CA LEU A 402 9.95 22.54 0.39
C LEU A 402 11.18 23.10 1.14
N PRO A 403 11.03 24.20 1.91
CA PRO A 403 12.16 24.83 2.60
C PRO A 403 12.59 24.05 3.84
N GLU A 404 13.67 23.28 3.73
CA GLU A 404 14.21 22.48 4.86
C GLU A 404 14.68 23.35 6.04
N ARG A 405 15.21 24.55 5.78
CA ARG A 405 15.82 25.42 6.81
C ARG A 405 14.86 25.83 7.94
N GLU A 406 13.57 25.90 7.64
CA GLU A 406 12.52 26.34 8.57
C GLU A 406 11.73 25.16 9.15
N ALA A 407 12.05 23.94 8.73
CA ALA A 407 11.27 22.77 9.07
C ALA A 407 11.57 22.26 10.49
N LYS A 408 10.51 21.88 11.22
CA LYS A 408 10.66 21.12 12.47
C LYS A 408 11.18 19.72 12.16
N VAL A 409 12.02 19.16 13.02
CA VAL A 409 12.57 17.81 12.84
C VAL A 409 11.90 16.83 13.79
N ARG A 410 11.46 15.68 13.27
CA ARG A 410 10.98 14.55 14.07
C ARG A 410 11.77 13.28 13.75
N TYR A 411 11.95 12.44 14.76
CA TYR A 411 12.56 11.12 14.62
C TYR A 411 11.47 10.07 14.83
N MET A 412 11.31 9.21 13.83
CA MET A 412 10.35 8.11 13.82
C MET A 412 11.14 6.82 13.65
N ALA A 413 11.00 5.89 14.59
CA ALA A 413 11.81 4.66 14.58
C ALA A 413 10.94 3.42 14.52
N PHE A 414 11.41 2.40 13.80
CA PHE A 414 10.68 1.14 13.66
C PHE A 414 11.26 0.11 14.62
N SER A 415 10.41 -0.79 15.09
CA SER A 415 10.79 -1.86 15.99
C SER A 415 10.04 -3.13 15.64
N GLU A 416 10.75 -4.24 15.56
CA GLU A 416 10.19 -5.57 15.37
C GLU A 416 10.55 -6.41 16.60
N TYR A 417 9.55 -7.09 17.16
CA TYR A 417 9.71 -7.93 18.33
C TYR A 417 9.51 -9.39 17.95
N LYS A 418 10.32 -10.28 18.53
CA LYS A 418 10.35 -11.70 18.23
C LYS A 418 10.16 -12.52 19.51
N ASN A 419 9.56 -13.70 19.41
CA ASN A 419 9.51 -14.67 20.52
C ASN A 419 10.88 -15.37 20.71
N VAL A 420 10.97 -16.28 21.69
CA VAL A 420 12.17 -17.12 21.93
C VAL A 420 12.61 -17.98 20.72
N LYS A 421 11.74 -18.23 19.75
CA LYS A 421 12.02 -18.99 18.53
C LYS A 421 12.52 -18.09 17.38
N GLY A 422 12.65 -16.78 17.60
CA GLY A 422 13.03 -15.81 16.57
C GLY A 422 11.89 -15.45 15.61
N GLU A 423 10.66 -15.78 15.98
CA GLU A 423 9.46 -15.60 15.20
C GLU A 423 8.84 -14.23 15.50
N PRO A 424 8.52 -13.38 14.50
CA PRO A 424 7.93 -12.05 14.73
C PRO A 424 6.61 -12.14 15.50
N THR A 425 6.42 -11.30 16.53
CA THR A 425 5.18 -11.27 17.32
C THR A 425 4.40 -9.98 17.13
N VAL A 426 5.09 -8.87 16.89
CA VAL A 426 4.51 -7.56 16.60
C VAL A 426 5.56 -6.65 15.97
N VAL A 427 5.11 -5.76 15.09
CA VAL A 427 5.92 -4.68 14.50
C VAL A 427 5.30 -3.35 14.91
N LEU A 428 6.09 -2.41 15.43
CA LEU A 428 5.60 -1.15 15.99
C LEU A 428 6.32 0.05 15.39
N LEU A 429 5.59 1.15 15.27
CA LEU A 429 6.12 2.48 15.05
C LEU A 429 6.40 3.14 16.41
N ASN A 430 7.56 3.77 16.55
CA ASN A 430 8.02 4.43 17.78
C ASN A 430 7.95 3.54 19.04
N GLY A 431 7.95 2.22 18.88
CA GLY A 431 7.77 1.27 19.99
C GLY A 431 6.40 1.38 20.68
N ARG A 432 5.40 2.01 20.04
CA ARG A 432 4.04 2.24 20.58
C ARG A 432 3.02 1.40 19.82
N LYS A 433 1.95 1.03 20.51
CA LYS A 433 0.75 0.40 19.95
C LYS A 433 -0.22 1.46 19.44
N TRP A 434 -1.17 1.05 18.60
CA TRP A 434 -2.20 1.93 18.03
C TRP A 434 -3.01 2.71 19.09
N ASP A 435 -3.35 2.04 20.20
CA ASP A 435 -4.15 2.60 21.30
C ASP A 435 -3.36 3.51 22.26
N ALA A 436 -2.07 3.70 22.02
CA ALA A 436 -1.28 4.65 22.79
C ALA A 436 -1.79 6.08 22.57
N PRO A 437 -1.67 6.97 23.59
CA PRO A 437 -1.99 8.38 23.41
C PRO A 437 -1.22 8.99 22.22
N VAL A 438 -1.91 9.81 21.42
CA VAL A 438 -1.29 10.50 20.28
C VAL A 438 -0.27 11.51 20.79
N THR A 439 1.01 11.29 20.48
CA THR A 439 2.12 12.17 20.89
C THR A 439 2.64 13.07 19.76
N ILE A 440 2.33 12.74 18.50
CA ILE A 440 2.79 13.49 17.34
C ILE A 440 1.74 14.56 17.02
N GLN A 441 2.04 15.81 17.37
CA GLN A 441 1.20 16.97 17.06
C GLN A 441 1.87 17.83 15.99
N CYS A 442 1.33 17.80 14.77
CA CYS A 442 1.76 18.64 13.64
C CYS A 442 0.88 19.87 13.58
N LYS A 443 1.44 21.06 13.37
CA LYS A 443 0.65 22.29 13.30
C LYS A 443 0.29 22.64 11.86
N ALA A 444 -0.94 23.05 11.61
CA ALA A 444 -1.41 23.49 10.31
C ALA A 444 -0.52 24.63 9.76
N GLY A 445 -0.06 24.47 8.51
CA GLY A 445 0.85 25.40 7.86
C GLY A 445 2.34 25.14 8.09
N ASP A 446 2.71 24.37 9.12
CA ASP A 446 4.12 24.08 9.39
C ASP A 446 4.67 23.07 8.38
N THR A 447 5.97 23.23 8.08
CA THR A 447 6.75 22.23 7.35
C THR A 447 7.56 21.43 8.36
N GLU A 448 7.60 20.10 8.19
CA GLU A 448 8.40 19.23 9.04
C GLU A 448 9.22 18.25 8.20
N VAL A 449 10.42 17.94 8.70
CA VAL A 449 11.26 16.84 8.23
C VAL A 449 11.10 15.67 9.19
N TRP A 450 10.62 14.55 8.67
CA TRP A 450 10.56 13.30 9.41
C TRP A 450 11.75 12.43 9.01
N HIS A 451 12.57 12.07 10.00
CA HIS A 451 13.59 11.03 9.89
C HIS A 451 12.93 9.69 10.19
N LEU A 452 12.70 8.88 9.17
CA LEU A 452 12.20 7.53 9.34
C LEU A 452 13.39 6.57 9.44
N ILE A 453 13.53 5.92 10.58
CA ILE A 453 14.71 5.16 11.00
C ILE A 453 14.33 3.68 11.01
N ASN A 454 14.92 2.90 10.10
CA ASN A 454 14.63 1.48 9.98
C ASN A 454 15.82 0.61 10.45
N PRO A 455 15.84 0.21 11.74
CA PRO A 455 16.82 -0.74 12.24
C PRO A 455 16.44 -2.21 11.96
N THR A 456 15.27 -2.48 11.38
CA THR A 456 14.74 -3.83 11.13
C THR A 456 15.32 -4.46 9.85
N GLU A 457 14.96 -5.72 9.56
CA GLU A 457 15.55 -6.51 8.48
C GLU A 457 14.83 -6.35 7.12
N ASP A 458 13.61 -5.82 7.12
CA ASP A 458 12.75 -5.67 5.94
C ASP A 458 12.57 -4.20 5.51
N THR A 459 12.27 -3.99 4.24
CA THR A 459 11.90 -2.65 3.75
C THR A 459 10.44 -2.36 4.10
N HIS A 460 10.18 -1.22 4.73
CA HIS A 460 8.82 -0.79 5.07
C HIS A 460 8.33 0.34 4.15
N PRO A 461 7.22 0.17 3.40
CA PRO A 461 6.56 1.26 2.70
C PRO A 461 5.75 2.11 3.68
N ILE A 462 6.30 3.22 4.14
CA ILE A 462 5.61 4.10 5.08
C ILE A 462 4.68 5.06 4.34
N HIS A 463 3.41 5.04 4.70
CA HIS A 463 2.36 5.92 4.21
C HIS A 463 1.95 6.93 5.28
N LEU A 464 1.75 8.19 4.88
CA LEU A 464 1.13 9.23 5.70
C LEU A 464 -0.19 9.64 5.04
N HIS A 465 -1.29 9.62 5.81
CA HIS A 465 -2.56 10.18 5.35
C HIS A 465 -2.49 11.71 5.25
N LEU A 466 -3.49 12.31 4.59
CA LEU A 466 -3.69 13.75 4.35
C LEU A 466 -2.62 14.44 3.50
N VAL A 467 -1.35 14.26 3.83
CA VAL A 467 -0.25 15.05 3.29
C VAL A 467 0.42 14.33 2.12
N ARG A 468 1.14 15.13 1.35
CA ARG A 468 2.17 14.66 0.41
C ARG A 468 3.52 15.20 0.85
N PHE A 469 4.57 14.50 0.47
CA PHE A 469 5.93 14.84 0.88
C PHE A 469 6.94 14.68 -0.27
N GLN A 470 8.11 15.29 -0.08
CA GLN A 470 9.29 15.09 -0.91
C GLN A 470 10.30 14.25 -0.16
N VAL A 471 10.97 13.33 -0.87
CA VAL A 471 12.13 12.63 -0.32
C VAL A 471 13.34 13.57 -0.40
N LEU A 472 14.05 13.78 0.72
CA LEU A 472 15.25 14.60 0.76
C LEU A 472 16.50 13.76 0.47
N ASP A 473 16.66 12.67 1.23
CA ASP A 473 17.81 11.78 1.12
C ASP A 473 17.62 10.48 1.91
N ARG A 474 18.50 9.52 1.63
CA ARG A 474 18.71 8.30 2.41
C ARG A 474 20.14 8.27 2.93
N GLN A 475 20.36 7.75 4.13
CA GLN A 475 21.68 7.59 4.71
C GLN A 475 21.76 6.32 5.54
N LYS A 476 22.87 5.59 5.42
CA LYS A 476 23.12 4.41 6.27
C LYS A 476 23.33 4.85 7.72
N PHE A 477 23.01 3.98 8.67
CA PHE A 477 23.29 4.21 10.08
C PHE A 477 23.66 2.91 10.81
N ASP A 478 24.19 3.04 12.01
CA ASP A 478 24.52 1.94 12.91
C ASP A 478 23.28 1.46 13.68
N SER A 479 22.56 0.49 13.10
CA SER A 479 21.29 -0.02 13.68
C SER A 479 21.47 -0.58 15.08
N ASP A 480 22.54 -1.34 15.32
CA ASP A 480 22.76 -2.03 16.60
C ASP A 480 23.02 -1.03 17.73
N ASP A 481 23.87 -0.05 17.49
CA ASP A 481 24.18 0.97 18.50
C ASP A 481 23.00 1.94 18.71
N TYR A 482 22.25 2.24 17.64
CA TYR A 482 21.01 3.02 17.76
C TYR A 482 19.97 2.31 18.63
N LEU A 483 19.69 1.02 18.37
CA LEU A 483 18.71 0.24 19.13
C LEU A 483 19.09 0.14 20.62
N LYS A 484 20.38 -0.11 20.92
CA LYS A 484 20.89 -0.13 22.31
C LYS A 484 20.65 1.20 23.02
N ALA A 485 20.87 2.32 22.33
CA ALA A 485 20.72 3.64 22.91
C ALA A 485 19.26 4.07 23.05
N TRP A 486 18.41 3.72 22.08
CA TRP A 486 16.98 4.02 22.13
C TRP A 486 16.27 3.21 23.22
N ASN A 487 16.68 1.96 23.47
CA ASN A 487 16.21 1.14 24.59
C ASN A 487 14.67 0.90 24.60
N ALA A 488 14.08 0.68 23.42
CA ALA A 488 12.68 0.29 23.25
C ALA A 488 12.47 -1.24 23.35
N GLU A 489 13.04 -1.87 24.38
CA GLU A 489 13.07 -3.34 24.53
C GLU A 489 11.70 -3.98 24.77
N ILE A 490 10.77 -3.24 25.41
CA ILE A 490 9.43 -3.74 25.77
C ILE A 490 8.42 -3.14 24.78
N PRO A 491 7.69 -3.96 24.00
CA PRO A 491 6.68 -3.46 23.07
C PRO A 491 5.63 -2.63 23.80
N GLY A 492 5.37 -1.42 23.31
CA GLY A 492 4.37 -0.49 23.86
C GLY A 492 4.84 0.35 25.07
N GLU A 493 5.95 -0.02 25.73
CA GLU A 493 6.42 0.64 26.95
C GLU A 493 7.75 1.41 26.77
N GLY A 494 8.29 1.47 25.56
CA GLY A 494 9.55 2.15 25.24
C GLY A 494 9.48 3.68 25.31
N PRO A 495 10.64 4.37 25.44
CA PRO A 495 10.71 5.83 25.30
C PRO A 495 10.48 6.24 23.84
N ASP A 496 10.18 7.52 23.63
CA ASP A 496 10.09 8.08 22.28
C ASP A 496 11.44 7.97 21.54
N PRO A 497 11.45 7.90 20.19
CA PRO A 497 12.68 7.80 19.40
C PRO A 497 13.68 8.92 19.68
N ILE A 498 14.95 8.56 19.68
CA ILE A 498 16.07 9.49 19.83
C ILE A 498 16.60 9.95 18.47
N SER A 499 17.44 10.97 18.47
CA SER A 499 18.11 11.40 17.24
C SER A 499 18.99 10.29 16.67
N ALA A 500 18.88 10.05 15.36
CA ALA A 500 19.74 9.13 14.63
C ALA A 500 21.11 9.72 14.26
N GLU A 501 21.30 11.04 14.38
CA GLU A 501 22.50 11.76 13.92
C GLU A 501 23.83 11.17 14.45
N PRO A 502 23.96 10.77 15.73
CA PRO A 502 25.20 10.16 16.24
C PRO A 502 25.55 8.80 15.60
N TYR A 503 24.57 8.14 14.97
CA TYR A 503 24.67 6.80 14.43
C TYR A 503 24.79 6.78 12.90
N LEU A 504 24.65 7.93 12.23
CA LEU A 504 24.73 8.02 10.78
C LEU A 504 26.12 7.61 10.26
N ARG A 505 26.14 6.98 9.09
CA ARG A 505 27.32 6.46 8.41
C ARG A 505 27.30 6.87 6.94
N GLY A 506 28.48 7.18 6.39
CA GLY A 506 28.63 7.57 4.99
C GLY A 506 27.95 8.91 4.67
N SER A 507 27.77 9.17 3.37
CA SER A 507 27.15 10.39 2.87
C SER A 507 25.65 10.24 2.68
N ARG A 508 24.90 11.34 2.80
CA ARG A 508 23.50 11.42 2.38
C ARG A 508 23.40 11.22 0.87
N ILE A 509 22.46 10.38 0.45
CA ILE A 509 22.21 10.06 -0.96
C ILE A 509 20.87 10.70 -1.34
N PRO A 510 20.83 11.68 -2.26
CA PRO A 510 19.57 12.29 -2.69
C PRO A 510 18.69 11.25 -3.42
N PRO A 511 17.36 11.48 -3.49
CA PRO A 511 16.48 10.59 -4.24
C PRO A 511 16.91 10.48 -5.71
N PRO A 512 16.78 9.28 -6.31
CA PRO A 512 16.96 9.12 -7.75
C PRO A 512 15.88 9.93 -8.49
N PRO A 513 16.08 10.31 -9.77
CA PRO A 513 15.18 11.22 -10.47
C PRO A 513 13.71 10.80 -10.47
N GLN A 514 13.43 9.50 -10.52
CA GLN A 514 12.08 8.94 -10.50
C GLN A 514 11.35 9.04 -9.14
N GLU A 515 12.02 9.51 -8.09
CA GLU A 515 11.43 9.80 -6.77
C GLU A 515 11.42 11.30 -6.44
N ARG A 516 11.81 12.18 -7.38
CA ARG A 516 11.86 13.65 -7.19
C ARG A 516 10.52 14.35 -7.43
N GLY A 517 9.42 13.60 -7.33
CA GLY A 517 8.05 14.11 -7.38
C GLY A 517 7.46 14.25 -5.99
N TRP A 518 6.14 14.42 -5.94
CA TRP A 518 5.38 14.28 -4.71
C TRP A 518 5.08 12.81 -4.44
N LYS A 519 5.28 12.38 -3.20
CA LYS A 519 4.99 11.03 -2.71
C LYS A 519 4.04 11.10 -1.51
N ASP A 520 3.37 9.99 -1.25
CA ASP A 520 2.62 9.77 0.01
C ASP A 520 2.94 8.42 0.66
N THR A 521 3.60 7.52 -0.07
CA THR A 521 4.14 6.25 0.42
C THR A 521 5.61 6.17 0.07
N VAL A 522 6.48 5.82 1.01
CA VAL A 522 7.94 5.79 0.78
C VAL A 522 8.58 4.54 1.34
N ARG A 523 9.48 3.94 0.55
CA ARG A 523 10.32 2.82 0.99
C ARG A 523 11.39 3.28 1.97
N VAL A 524 11.46 2.60 3.10
CA VAL A 524 12.51 2.75 4.09
C VAL A 524 13.28 1.44 4.21
N ASP A 525 14.48 1.39 3.63
CA ASP A 525 15.26 0.16 3.53
C ASP A 525 15.98 -0.18 4.86
N PRO A 526 16.32 -1.46 5.10
CA PRO A 526 17.07 -1.90 6.27
C PRO A 526 18.39 -1.14 6.47
N GLY A 527 18.63 -0.71 7.72
CA GLY A 527 19.85 -0.01 8.10
C GLY A 527 19.99 1.38 7.48
N GLU A 528 18.88 1.99 7.07
CA GLU A 528 18.81 3.35 6.57
C GLU A 528 17.92 4.26 7.41
N VAL A 529 18.30 5.53 7.43
CA VAL A 529 17.43 6.64 7.75
C VAL A 529 17.05 7.31 6.44
N ILE A 530 15.76 7.44 6.17
CA ILE A 530 15.25 8.31 5.11
C ILE A 530 14.72 9.60 5.72
N ARG A 531 14.97 10.72 5.05
CA ARG A 531 14.39 12.00 5.42
C ARG A 531 13.33 12.36 4.39
N ILE A 532 12.10 12.59 4.85
CA ILE A 532 11.02 13.15 4.06
C ILE A 532 10.66 14.53 4.60
N ILE A 533 10.24 15.43 3.73
CA ILE A 533 9.75 16.77 4.09
C ILE A 533 8.31 16.93 3.63
N ALA A 534 7.43 17.30 4.56
CA ALA A 534 6.01 17.49 4.33
C ALA A 534 5.57 18.85 4.87
N ARG A 535 4.64 19.49 4.16
CA ARG A 535 3.88 20.61 4.71
C ARG A 535 2.54 20.09 5.20
N PHE A 536 2.24 20.34 6.46
CA PHE A 536 1.02 19.86 7.10
C PHE A 536 -0.09 20.89 6.93
N ASP A 537 -0.78 20.82 5.80
CA ASP A 537 -1.99 21.60 5.52
C ASP A 537 -3.19 20.66 5.42
N GLY A 538 -4.38 21.14 5.77
CA GLY A 538 -5.60 20.34 5.72
C GLY A 538 -6.60 20.74 6.78
N VAL A 539 -7.59 19.88 6.99
CA VAL A 539 -8.57 20.04 8.06
C VAL A 539 -7.98 19.49 9.36
N PRO A 540 -7.93 20.26 10.46
CA PRO A 540 -7.43 19.75 11.74
C PRO A 540 -8.13 18.48 12.20
N GLY A 541 -7.37 17.59 12.83
CA GLY A 541 -7.85 16.30 13.33
C GLY A 541 -6.76 15.23 13.34
N LYS A 542 -7.16 14.00 13.67
CA LYS A 542 -6.25 12.86 13.75
C LYS A 542 -6.20 12.10 12.44
N TYR A 543 -4.99 11.74 12.04
CA TYR A 543 -4.72 11.03 10.79
C TYR A 543 -3.72 9.89 11.04
N PRO A 544 -3.92 8.71 10.41
CA PRO A 544 -2.96 7.62 10.48
C PRO A 544 -1.65 7.92 9.72
N TRP A 545 -0.60 7.27 10.17
CA TRP A 545 0.59 6.97 9.38
C TRP A 545 1.05 5.55 9.74
N HIS A 546 1.43 4.78 8.73
CA HIS A 546 1.63 3.34 8.92
C HIS A 546 2.56 2.73 7.87
N CYS A 547 3.04 1.53 8.16
CA CYS A 547 3.58 0.66 7.13
C CYS A 547 2.43 0.13 6.28
N HIS A 548 2.60 0.13 4.97
CA HIS A 548 1.61 -0.37 4.01
C HIS A 548 1.85 -1.83 3.60
N VAL A 549 2.73 -2.55 4.30
CA VAL A 549 2.63 -4.01 4.38
C VAL A 549 1.46 -4.31 5.30
N LEU A 550 0.34 -4.77 4.75
CA LEU A 550 -0.93 -4.84 5.49
C LEU A 550 -0.88 -5.78 6.69
N GLU A 551 -0.06 -6.83 6.61
CA GLU A 551 0.20 -7.70 7.76
C GLU A 551 0.93 -6.97 8.90
N HIS A 552 1.88 -6.07 8.60
CA HIS A 552 2.52 -5.23 9.59
C HIS A 552 1.54 -4.20 10.15
N GLU A 553 0.75 -3.55 9.29
CA GLU A 553 -0.28 -2.56 9.66
C GLU A 553 -1.23 -3.09 10.74
N ASP A 554 -1.80 -4.28 10.51
CA ASP A 554 -2.76 -4.90 11.42
C ASP A 554 -2.15 -5.41 12.75
N ASN A 555 -0.82 -5.53 12.87
CA ASN A 555 -0.16 -6.05 14.07
C ASN A 555 1.25 -5.44 14.35
N GLU A 556 1.39 -4.18 14.72
CA GLU A 556 0.44 -3.07 14.83
C GLU A 556 1.18 -1.81 14.35
N MET A 557 1.80 -1.87 13.15
CA MET A 557 2.75 -0.88 12.63
C MET A 557 2.02 0.33 12.04
N MET A 558 1.11 0.88 12.84
CA MET A 558 0.25 2.01 12.53
C MET A 558 0.11 2.89 13.79
N LEU A 559 0.26 4.20 13.60
CA LEU A 559 0.08 5.20 14.63
C LEU A 559 -0.67 6.41 14.08
N GLN A 560 -1.01 7.34 14.96
CA GLN A 560 -1.66 8.59 14.60
C GLN A 560 -0.72 9.77 14.77
N PHE A 561 -0.89 10.78 13.92
CA PHE A 561 -0.53 12.15 14.24
C PHE A 561 -1.80 13.00 14.31
N GLU A 562 -1.75 14.10 15.05
CA GLU A 562 -2.82 15.07 15.14
C GLU A 562 -2.40 16.36 14.45
N LEU A 563 -3.15 16.77 13.43
CA LEU A 563 -3.05 18.10 12.85
C LEU A 563 -3.80 19.10 13.74
N ILE A 564 -3.06 19.95 14.44
CA ILE A 564 -3.61 21.02 15.28
C ILE A 564 -3.67 22.36 14.53
N PRO A 565 -4.58 23.28 14.91
CA PRO A 565 -4.73 24.59 14.25
C PRO A 565 -3.50 25.51 14.25
#